data_AF-A0A923I2N3-F1
#
_entry.id   AF-A0A923I2N3-F1
#
_cell.length_a   1.000
_cell.length_b   1.000
_cell.length_c   1.000
_cell.angle_alpha   90.00
_cell.angle_beta   90.00
_cell.angle_gamma   90.00
#
_symmetry.space_group_name_H-M   'P 1'
#
loop_
_entity.id
_entity.type
_entity.pdbx_description
1 polymer ?
#
loop_
_entity_poly.entity_id
_entity_poly.type
_entity_poly.pdbx_seq_one_letter_code
_entity_poly.pdbx_strand_id
1 'polypeptide(L)'
;MNLQSNPKVADNRRRAKKEKGNKSAIDQHVNVMDLNQELIIEQEEKKRYEGRLGKLEAKLSEASTREFEKKMDLFKEIQGLKEVIVEKNRSLFLLNKSKRIIEESILQMNQLEKKVFYAHRYLGKSLVEIADELNHDYGYIRTVSARADKKMK
;
A
#
# COMPACT_ATOMS: atom_id res chain seq x y z
N MET A 1 27.11 58.17 8.40
CA MET A 1 27.12 56.86 7.73
C MET A 1 28.29 56.06 8.27
N ASN A 2 28.05 55.06 9.12
CA ASN A 2 28.89 53.86 9.15
C ASN A 2 28.15 52.76 9.92
N LEU A 3 28.14 51.58 9.31
CA LEU A 3 27.29 50.44 9.60
C LEU A 3 27.75 49.73 10.88
N GLN A 4 26.88 49.69 11.89
CA GLN A 4 26.97 48.70 12.96
C GLN A 4 26.64 47.32 12.40
N SER A 5 27.64 46.44 12.42
CA SER A 5 27.54 45.03 12.08
C SER A 5 26.60 44.30 13.05
N ASN A 6 25.44 43.89 12.53
CA ASN A 6 24.42 43.15 13.27
C ASN A 6 24.77 41.63 13.30
N PRO A 7 24.95 40.99 14.47
CA PRO A 7 25.37 39.60 14.56
C PRO A 7 24.16 38.67 14.55
N LYS A 8 23.44 38.58 13.42
CA LYS A 8 22.29 37.65 13.27
C LYS A 8 22.15 37.02 11.87
N VAL A 9 23.23 36.89 11.09
CA VAL A 9 23.17 36.27 9.75
C VAL A 9 24.23 35.18 9.57
N ALA A 10 24.34 34.27 10.55
CA ALA A 10 25.27 33.15 10.44
C ALA A 10 24.76 31.88 11.13
N ASP A 11 23.54 31.40 10.83
CA ASP A 11 23.26 29.97 11.08
C ASP A 11 22.07 29.32 10.34
N ASN A 12 21.62 29.86 9.20
CA ASN A 12 20.50 29.24 8.46
C ASN A 12 20.91 28.33 7.29
N ARG A 13 22.21 28.15 7.01
CA ARG A 13 22.68 27.19 5.98
C ARG A 13 23.03 25.80 6.54
N ARG A 14 23.12 25.62 7.86
CA ARG A 14 23.39 24.30 8.48
C ARG A 14 22.12 23.55 8.90
N ARG A 15 20.97 24.23 9.05
CA ARG A 15 19.68 23.59 9.38
C ARG A 15 18.95 23.03 8.15
N ALA A 16 19.13 23.62 6.97
CA ALA A 16 18.48 23.18 5.73
C ALA A 16 19.05 21.89 5.08
N LYS A 17 20.03 21.22 5.72
CA LYS A 17 20.57 19.93 5.25
C LYS A 17 20.19 18.72 6.12
N LYS A 18 19.39 18.89 7.18
CA LYS A 18 18.96 17.79 8.07
C LYS A 18 17.49 17.36 7.93
N GLU A 19 16.73 17.95 7.00
CA GLU A 19 15.33 17.58 6.75
C GLU A 19 15.12 16.89 5.38
N LYS A 20 16.15 16.22 4.86
CA LYS A 20 16.05 15.31 3.70
C LYS A 20 16.25 13.84 4.09
N GLY A 21 15.84 13.47 5.30
CA GLY A 21 15.80 12.08 5.76
C GLY A 21 14.41 11.76 6.28
N ASN A 22 13.85 10.64 5.87
CA ASN A 22 12.60 10.03 6.36
C ASN A 22 11.27 10.54 5.79
N LYS A 23 11.19 10.78 4.48
CA LYS A 23 9.91 10.59 3.74
C LYS A 23 9.86 9.31 2.90
N SER A 24 10.94 8.52 2.84
CA SER A 24 11.04 7.33 1.98
C SER A 24 10.93 5.99 2.71
N ALA A 25 10.62 5.98 4.01
CA ALA A 25 10.67 4.77 4.84
C ALA A 25 9.30 4.27 5.31
N ILE A 26 8.21 4.97 5.02
CA ILE A 26 6.87 4.62 5.54
C ILE A 26 6.09 3.69 4.59
N ASP A 27 6.50 3.56 3.33
CA ASP A 27 5.66 2.94 2.28
C ASP A 27 6.14 1.58 1.72
N GLN A 28 7.05 0.87 2.39
CA GLN A 28 7.70 -0.29 1.75
C GLN A 28 7.42 -1.68 2.33
N HIS A 29 6.52 -1.79 3.30
CA HIS A 29 6.22 -3.08 3.93
C HIS A 29 4.79 -3.53 3.66
N VAL A 30 4.49 -3.83 2.40
CA VAL A 30 3.28 -4.54 2.00
C VAL A 30 3.52 -6.04 2.20
N ASN A 31 3.08 -6.60 3.33
CA ASN A 31 3.13 -8.06 3.59
C ASN A 31 2.05 -8.78 2.77
N VAL A 32 2.30 -10.03 2.35
CA VAL A 32 1.27 -10.88 1.73
C VAL A 32 0.11 -11.13 2.70
N MET A 33 0.37 -11.21 4.02
CA MET A 33 -0.70 -11.24 5.01
C MET A 33 -1.52 -9.95 5.02
N ASP A 34 -0.87 -8.79 4.95
CA ASP A 34 -1.54 -7.49 4.91
C ASP A 34 -2.36 -7.35 3.61
N LEU A 35 -1.82 -7.79 2.47
CA LEU A 35 -2.53 -7.84 1.19
C LEU A 35 -3.74 -8.77 1.21
N ASN A 36 -3.64 -9.93 1.87
CA ASN A 36 -4.77 -10.85 1.99
C ASN A 36 -5.88 -10.25 2.85
N GLN A 37 -5.52 -9.59 3.95
CA GLN A 37 -6.48 -8.87 4.80
C GLN A 37 -7.13 -7.71 4.03
N GLU A 38 -6.33 -6.92 3.32
CA GLU A 38 -6.81 -5.81 2.51
C GLU A 38 -7.73 -6.29 1.38
N LEU A 39 -7.38 -7.39 0.71
CA LEU A 39 -8.25 -8.04 -0.28
C LEU A 39 -9.61 -8.45 0.31
N ILE A 40 -9.62 -9.03 1.52
CA ILE A 40 -10.86 -9.43 2.20
C ILE A 40 -11.70 -8.19 2.49
N ILE A 41 -11.10 -7.15 3.08
CA ILE A 41 -11.79 -5.90 3.41
C ILE A 41 -12.40 -5.26 2.15
N GLU A 42 -11.61 -5.14 1.09
CA GLU A 42 -12.05 -4.57 -0.18
C GLU A 42 -13.18 -5.38 -0.85
N GLN A 43 -13.12 -6.71 -0.75
CA GLN A 43 -14.19 -7.60 -1.24
C GLN A 43 -15.48 -7.44 -0.44
N GLU A 44 -15.39 -7.36 0.88
CA GLU A 44 -16.55 -7.16 1.75
C GLU A 44 -17.18 -5.79 1.53
N GLU A 45 -16.37 -4.73 1.39
CA GLU A 45 -16.86 -3.40 1.07
C GLU A 45 -17.55 -3.35 -0.28
N LYS A 46 -16.96 -3.95 -1.31
CA LYS A 46 -17.60 -4.07 -2.62
C LYS A 46 -18.97 -4.74 -2.50
N LYS A 47 -19.07 -5.88 -1.79
CA LYS A 47 -20.35 -6.58 -1.56
C LYS A 47 -21.37 -5.69 -0.84
N ARG A 48 -20.94 -4.87 0.13
CA ARG A 48 -21.81 -3.90 0.80
C ARG A 48 -22.35 -2.86 -0.18
N TYR A 49 -21.51 -2.34 -1.06
CA TYR A 49 -21.95 -1.38 -2.09
C TYR A 49 -22.89 -2.01 -3.12
N GLU A 50 -22.60 -3.22 -3.60
CA GLU A 50 -23.48 -3.97 -4.51
C GLU A 50 -24.85 -4.24 -3.87
N GLY A 51 -24.87 -4.62 -2.59
CA GLY A 51 -26.12 -4.82 -1.84
C GLY A 51 -26.91 -3.53 -1.66
N ARG A 52 -26.25 -2.39 -1.44
CA ARG A 52 -26.92 -1.08 -1.39
C ARG A 52 -27.46 -0.67 -2.76
N LEU A 53 -26.68 -0.89 -3.83
CA LEU A 53 -27.07 -0.61 -5.20
C LEU A 53 -28.36 -1.36 -5.56
N GLY A 54 -28.40 -2.68 -5.29
CA GLY A 54 -29.60 -3.48 -5.57
C GLY A 54 -30.85 -2.99 -4.83
N LYS A 55 -30.71 -2.54 -3.57
CA LYS A 55 -31.81 -1.94 -2.80
C LYS A 55 -32.30 -0.62 -3.41
N LEU A 56 -31.39 0.21 -3.93
CA LEU A 56 -31.76 1.49 -4.55
C LEU A 56 -32.39 1.29 -5.93
N GLU A 57 -31.88 0.36 -6.72
CA GLU A 57 -32.47 0.00 -8.02
C GLU A 57 -33.89 -0.56 -7.84
N ALA A 58 -34.13 -1.38 -6.81
CA ALA A 58 -35.47 -1.83 -6.44
C ALA A 58 -36.38 -0.65 -6.07
N LYS A 59 -35.94 0.24 -5.18
CA LYS A 59 -36.69 1.47 -4.80
C LYS A 59 -36.99 2.36 -6.00
N LEU A 60 -36.06 2.50 -6.94
CA LEU A 60 -36.25 3.28 -8.15
C LEU A 60 -37.33 2.67 -9.05
N SER A 61 -37.37 1.34 -9.15
CA SER A 61 -38.37 0.61 -9.93
C SER A 61 -39.78 0.73 -9.33
N GLU A 62 -39.89 0.75 -8.00
CA GLU A 62 -41.15 0.88 -7.26
C GLU A 62 -41.68 2.32 -7.22
N ALA A 63 -40.80 3.32 -7.38
CA ALA A 63 -41.19 4.72 -7.32
C ALA A 63 -42.19 5.08 -8.43
N SER A 64 -43.20 5.87 -8.08
CA SER A 64 -44.22 6.31 -9.03
C SER A 64 -43.64 7.30 -10.04
N THR A 65 -44.22 7.37 -11.25
CA THR A 65 -43.88 8.41 -12.24
C THR A 65 -44.20 9.83 -11.76
N ARG A 66 -45.10 9.99 -10.79
CA ARG A 66 -45.42 11.28 -10.16
C ARG A 66 -44.35 11.75 -9.17
N GLU A 67 -43.44 10.87 -8.74
CA GLU A 67 -42.36 11.17 -7.80
C GLU A 67 -41.03 11.49 -8.53
N PHE A 68 -41.06 12.42 -9.50
CA PHE A 68 -39.92 12.71 -10.36
C PHE A 68 -38.64 13.11 -9.61
N GLU A 69 -38.74 14.02 -8.64
CA GLU A 69 -37.59 14.49 -7.86
C GLU A 69 -36.93 13.34 -7.08
N LYS A 70 -37.74 12.50 -6.43
CA LYS A 70 -37.28 11.30 -5.72
C LYS A 70 -36.58 10.31 -6.66
N LYS A 71 -37.10 10.12 -7.87
CA LYS A 71 -36.43 9.29 -8.89
C LYS A 71 -35.09 9.87 -9.32
N MET A 72 -35.03 11.18 -9.49
CA MET A 72 -33.79 11.88 -9.86
C MET A 72 -32.72 11.72 -8.77
N ASP A 73 -33.09 11.83 -7.50
CA ASP A 73 -32.18 11.64 -6.38
C ASP A 73 -31.68 10.20 -6.27
N LEU A 74 -32.58 9.22 -6.40
CA LEU A 74 -32.23 7.80 -6.46
C LEU A 74 -31.27 7.52 -7.62
N PHE A 75 -31.50 8.12 -8.80
CA PHE A 75 -30.63 7.94 -9.95
C PHE A 75 -29.22 8.48 -9.71
N LYS A 76 -29.10 9.68 -9.11
CA LYS A 76 -27.79 10.25 -8.74
C LYS A 76 -27.05 9.35 -7.75
N GLU A 77 -27.74 8.85 -6.73
CA GLU A 77 -27.15 7.95 -5.74
C GLU A 77 -26.69 6.62 -6.37
N ILE A 78 -27.50 6.06 -7.27
CA ILE A 78 -27.16 4.85 -8.04
C ILE A 78 -25.90 5.07 -8.89
N GLN A 79 -25.79 6.20 -9.59
CA GLN A 79 -24.61 6.51 -10.40
C GLN A 79 -23.35 6.62 -9.53
N GLY A 80 -23.43 7.37 -8.42
CA GLY A 80 -22.30 7.48 -7.49
C GLY A 80 -21.86 6.13 -6.92
N LEU A 81 -22.80 5.22 -6.61
CA LEU A 81 -22.46 3.87 -6.17
C LEU A 81 -21.82 3.01 -7.26
N LYS A 82 -22.26 3.15 -8.52
CA LYS A 82 -21.65 2.45 -9.66
C LYS A 82 -20.20 2.87 -9.83
N GLU A 83 -19.90 4.17 -9.71
CA GLU A 83 -18.52 4.68 -9.74
C GLU A 83 -17.67 4.11 -8.59
N VAL A 84 -18.20 4.10 -7.37
CA VAL A 84 -17.50 3.51 -6.21
C VAL A 84 -17.21 2.03 -6.43
N ILE A 85 -18.15 1.26 -6.97
CA ILE A 85 -17.95 -0.17 -7.29
C ILE A 85 -16.87 -0.36 -8.35
N VAL A 86 -16.80 0.51 -9.36
CA VAL A 86 -15.74 0.48 -10.37
C VAL A 86 -14.36 0.71 -9.73
N GLU A 87 -14.24 1.70 -8.84
CA GLU A 87 -12.98 1.92 -8.11
C GLU A 87 -12.62 0.74 -7.20
N LYS A 88 -13.60 0.13 -6.53
CA LYS A 88 -13.36 -1.10 -5.75
C LYS A 88 -12.87 -2.26 -6.62
N ASN A 89 -13.42 -2.45 -7.81
CA ASN A 89 -12.92 -3.46 -8.76
C ASN A 89 -11.47 -3.16 -9.18
N ARG A 90 -11.13 -1.89 -9.39
CA ARG A 90 -9.77 -1.48 -9.73
C ARG A 90 -8.79 -1.76 -8.59
N SER A 91 -9.14 -1.41 -7.35
CA SER A 91 -8.32 -1.72 -6.17
C SER A 91 -8.10 -3.22 -6.02
N LEU A 92 -9.16 -4.02 -6.12
CA LEU A 92 -9.05 -5.48 -6.07
C LEU A 92 -8.16 -6.05 -7.17
N PHE A 93 -8.24 -5.52 -8.39
CA PHE A 93 -7.36 -5.93 -9.47
C PHE A 93 -5.89 -5.65 -9.15
N LEU A 94 -5.58 -4.45 -8.67
CA LEU A 94 -4.22 -4.06 -8.31
C LEU A 94 -3.66 -4.89 -7.15
N LEU A 95 -4.46 -5.11 -6.10
CA LEU A 95 -4.08 -5.95 -4.96
C LEU A 95 -3.80 -7.40 -5.37
N ASN A 96 -4.67 -7.99 -6.21
CA ASN A 96 -4.45 -9.34 -6.72
C ASN A 96 -3.21 -9.43 -7.61
N LYS A 97 -2.97 -8.40 -8.45
CA LYS A 97 -1.76 -8.32 -9.27
C LYS A 97 -0.51 -8.28 -8.40
N SER A 98 -0.49 -7.42 -7.37
CA SER A 98 0.63 -7.32 -6.42
C SER A 98 0.87 -8.63 -5.69
N LYS A 99 -0.20 -9.25 -5.16
CA LYS A 99 -0.13 -10.55 -4.51
C LYS A 99 0.50 -11.61 -5.42
N ARG A 100 0.02 -11.72 -6.65
CA ARG A 100 0.51 -12.68 -7.63
C ARG A 100 2.01 -12.50 -7.92
N ILE A 101 2.46 -11.26 -8.13
CA ILE A 101 3.89 -10.97 -8.35
C ILE A 101 4.72 -11.46 -7.15
N ILE A 102 4.29 -11.14 -5.93
CA ILE A 102 5.01 -11.55 -4.72
C ILE A 102 5.05 -13.08 -4.60
N GLU A 103 3.92 -13.76 -4.85
CA GLU A 103 3.85 -15.23 -4.81
C GLU A 103 4.76 -15.88 -5.85
N GLU A 104 4.75 -15.40 -7.09
CA GLU A 104 5.63 -15.87 -8.17
C GLU A 104 7.11 -15.66 -7.83
N SER A 105 7.48 -14.48 -7.30
CA SER A 105 8.84 -14.18 -6.86
C SER A 105 9.29 -15.07 -5.71
N ILE A 106 8.42 -15.32 -4.71
CA ILE A 106 8.71 -16.22 -3.59
C ILE A 106 8.92 -17.66 -4.08
N LEU A 107 8.17 -18.12 -5.08
CA LEU A 107 8.36 -19.48 -5.63
C LEU A 107 9.75 -19.67 -6.25
N GLN A 108 10.34 -18.62 -6.81
CA GLN A 108 11.70 -18.67 -7.39
C GLN A 108 12.81 -18.60 -6.33
N MET A 109 12.48 -18.29 -5.07
CA MET A 109 13.45 -18.23 -3.98
C MET A 109 13.71 -19.61 -3.37
N ASN A 110 14.98 -19.91 -3.08
CA ASN A 110 15.31 -21.05 -2.24
C ASN A 110 14.95 -20.77 -0.76
N GLN A 111 15.02 -21.79 0.09
CA GLN A 111 14.59 -21.68 1.49
C GLN A 111 15.38 -20.64 2.28
N LEU A 112 16.68 -20.47 2.01
CA LEU A 112 17.51 -19.48 2.68
C LEU A 112 17.17 -18.06 2.22
N GLU A 113 17.00 -17.85 0.91
CA GLU A 113 16.57 -16.57 0.34
C GLU A 113 15.20 -16.15 0.91
N LYS A 114 14.25 -17.08 1.05
CA LYS A 114 12.94 -16.81 1.67
C LYS A 114 13.08 -16.32 3.12
N LYS A 115 13.91 -17.00 3.93
CA LYS A 115 14.14 -16.63 5.33
C LYS A 115 14.79 -15.26 5.46
N VAL A 116 15.85 -15.00 4.68
CA VAL A 116 16.56 -13.71 4.66
C VAL A 116 15.64 -12.59 4.18
N PHE A 117 14.92 -12.82 3.08
CA PHE A 117 13.96 -11.87 2.54
C PHE A 117 12.88 -11.52 3.55
N TYR A 118 12.29 -12.53 4.21
CA TYR A 118 11.23 -12.30 5.18
C TYR A 118 11.73 -11.54 6.41
N ALA A 119 12.86 -11.95 6.98
CA ALA A 119 13.43 -11.32 8.17
C ALA A 119 13.84 -9.86 7.90
N HIS A 120 14.43 -9.59 6.73
CA HIS A 120 14.85 -8.23 6.36
C HIS A 120 13.65 -7.36 5.99
N ARG A 121 12.76 -7.86 5.11
CA ARG A 121 11.68 -7.08 4.50
C ARG A 121 10.44 -6.98 5.36
N TYR A 122 10.15 -7.91 6.28
CA TYR A 122 8.92 -7.87 7.06
C TYR A 122 9.15 -7.80 8.56
N LEU A 123 10.26 -8.33 9.07
CA LEU A 123 10.62 -8.19 10.48
C LEU A 123 11.53 -6.99 10.76
N GLY A 124 12.02 -6.32 9.72
CA GLY A 124 12.89 -5.15 9.83
C GLY A 124 14.27 -5.44 10.42
N LYS A 125 14.69 -6.72 10.44
CA LYS A 125 16.00 -7.11 10.97
C LYS A 125 17.11 -6.65 10.04
N SER A 126 18.21 -6.20 10.61
CA SER A 126 19.44 -5.92 9.88
C SER A 126 20.06 -7.21 9.33
N LEU A 127 20.84 -7.09 8.26
CA LEU A 127 21.57 -8.24 7.69
C LEU A 127 22.57 -8.86 8.67
N VAL A 128 23.04 -8.09 9.67
CA VAL A 128 23.91 -8.60 10.75
C VAL A 128 23.12 -9.50 11.68
N GLU A 129 21.97 -9.05 12.18
CA GLU A 129 21.09 -9.85 13.04
C GLU A 129 20.64 -11.14 12.34
N ILE A 130 20.34 -11.05 11.04
CA ILE A 130 19.95 -12.23 10.24
C ILE A 130 21.12 -13.21 10.08
N ALA A 131 22.35 -12.71 9.93
CA ALA A 131 23.54 -13.54 9.82
C ALA A 131 23.82 -14.30 11.12
N ASP A 132 23.69 -13.62 12.26
CA ASP A 132 23.84 -14.21 13.58
C ASP A 132 22.76 -15.28 13.83
N GLU A 133 21.49 -14.99 13.54
CA GLU A 133 20.38 -15.93 13.75
C GLU A 133 20.46 -17.17 12.87
N LEU A 134 20.93 -17.02 11.63
CA LEU A 134 21.04 -18.11 10.67
C LEU A 134 22.40 -18.82 10.73
N ASN A 135 23.30 -18.42 11.64
CA ASN A 135 24.66 -18.94 11.77
C ASN A 135 25.44 -18.91 10.44
N HIS A 136 25.40 -17.76 9.77
CA HIS A 136 26.06 -17.55 8.49
C HIS A 136 26.95 -16.30 8.54
N ASP A 137 27.95 -16.24 7.65
CA ASP A 137 28.73 -15.03 7.47
C ASP A 137 27.89 -13.88 6.91
N TYR A 138 28.15 -12.66 7.42
CA TYR A 138 27.47 -11.44 6.98
C TYR A 138 27.60 -11.22 5.46
N GLY A 139 28.80 -11.41 4.91
CA GLY A 139 29.05 -11.27 3.48
C GLY A 139 28.19 -12.22 2.65
N TYR A 140 28.08 -13.47 3.11
CA TYR A 140 27.19 -14.44 2.48
C TYR A 140 25.72 -14.00 2.54
N ILE A 141 25.20 -13.61 3.70
CA ILE A 141 23.81 -13.14 3.86
C ILE A 141 23.52 -11.90 3.02
N ARG A 142 24.48 -10.99 2.88
CA ARG A 142 24.37 -9.84 1.98
C ARG A 142 24.18 -10.27 0.52
N THR A 143 24.92 -11.28 0.05
CA THR A 143 24.72 -11.81 -1.31
C THR A 143 23.37 -12.51 -1.47
N VAL A 144 22.92 -13.23 -0.45
CA VAL A 144 21.60 -13.89 -0.44
C VAL A 144 20.48 -12.85 -0.51
N SER A 145 20.53 -11.80 0.31
CA SER A 145 19.56 -10.70 0.29
C SER A 145 19.50 -10.05 -1.08
N ALA A 146 20.65 -9.72 -1.68
CA ALA A 146 20.69 -9.10 -3.00
C ALA A 146 20.08 -10.00 -4.11
N ARG A 147 20.28 -11.32 -4.03
CA ARG A 147 19.66 -12.28 -4.95
C ARG A 147 18.15 -12.36 -4.75
N ALA A 148 17.68 -12.35 -3.50
CA ALA A 148 16.26 -12.33 -3.19
C ALA A 148 15.58 -11.04 -3.71
N ASP A 149 16.18 -9.87 -3.45
CA ASP A 149 15.66 -8.58 -3.93
C ASP A 149 15.60 -8.50 -5.46
N LYS A 150 16.55 -9.14 -6.16
CA LYS A 150 16.54 -9.21 -7.62
C LYS A 150 15.35 -9.99 -8.17
N LYS A 151 14.85 -11.01 -7.46
CA LYS A 151 13.70 -11.83 -7.87
C LYS A 151 12.35 -11.14 -7.65
N MET A 152 12.34 -10.06 -6.86
CA MET A 152 11.15 -9.24 -6.57
C MET A 152 10.93 -8.09 -7.56
N LYS A 153 11.88 -7.86 -8.48
CA LYS A 153 11.83 -6.83 -9.53
C LYS A 153 11.30 -7.41 -10.83
#